data_AF-A0A9R1PMC4-F1
#
_entry.id   AF-A0A9R1PMC4-F1
#
_cell.length_a   1.000
_cell.length_b   1.000
_cell.length_c   1.000
_cell.angle_alpha   90.00
_cell.angle_beta   90.00
_cell.angle_gamma   90.00
#
_symmetry.space_group_name_H-M   'P 1'
#
loop_
_entity.id
_entity.type
_entity.pdbx_description
1 polymer ?
#
loop_
_entity_poly.entity_id
_entity_poly.type
_entity_poly.pdbx_seq_one_letter_code
_entity_poly.pdbx_strand_id
1 'polypeptide(L)'
;MEEDNAEAVGVDEDGDDDMPDLESLNYDDLDSVSKLHKTQRYIDIMQKVEGALEKGTDLSNQGFILEEDPEYQLIVDCNALSVDIENELIIVHNFIRDKYRLKFPELESLVHHPIDYAHVVKKIANEMDSTLVDLEGLLPSAVIMVVSVTALTTSGKPLSEENLVKTIEACYRALNLDAAKKKVLDFVEGRMGYIAPNLSGIVGSAVAAKLMGIAGGLGALAKMPACNVQLLGGKKKTLLDFLLPHLSVSCWLS
;
A
#
# COMPACT_ATOMS: atom_id res chain seq x y z
N MET A 1 36.46 27.95 51.37
CA MET A 1 37.41 27.07 52.08
C MET A 1 36.57 25.89 52.54
N GLU A 2 36.59 24.70 51.97
CA GLU A 2 37.41 23.93 51.02
C GLU A 2 36.42 22.95 50.33
N GLU A 3 36.30 22.85 49.01
CA GLU A 3 36.99 21.93 48.08
C GLU A 3 37.23 20.47 48.56
N ASP A 4 36.47 19.52 47.98
CA ASP A 4 36.92 18.26 47.35
C ASP A 4 35.66 17.55 46.78
N ASN A 5 35.42 17.50 45.46
CA ASN A 5 35.94 16.60 44.43
C ASN A 5 35.42 15.14 44.51
N ALA A 6 34.53 14.76 43.58
CA ALA A 6 34.45 13.40 43.02
C ALA A 6 33.56 13.36 41.76
N GLU A 7 34.24 13.28 40.61
CA GLU A 7 33.91 12.48 39.41
C GLU A 7 32.69 12.86 38.55
N ALA A 8 32.97 13.65 37.51
CA ALA A 8 32.23 13.65 36.26
C ALA A 8 32.57 12.37 35.47
N VAL A 9 31.59 11.50 35.27
CA VAL A 9 31.68 10.38 34.33
C VAL A 9 31.20 10.88 32.97
N GLY A 10 32.14 11.06 32.06
CA GLY A 10 31.84 11.14 30.63
C GLY A 10 31.37 9.79 30.13
N VAL A 11 30.24 9.80 29.43
CA VAL A 11 29.82 8.68 28.58
C VAL A 11 29.66 9.28 27.19
N ASP A 12 30.79 9.32 26.48
CA ASP A 12 30.79 9.23 25.03
C ASP A 12 30.55 7.74 24.72
N GLU A 13 29.36 7.41 24.25
CA GLU A 13 29.15 6.20 23.47
C GLU A 13 28.41 6.60 22.20
N ASP A 14 29.22 6.77 21.16
CA ASP A 14 28.85 6.75 19.75
C ASP A 14 27.95 5.53 19.50
N GLY A 15 26.65 5.80 19.40
CA GLY A 15 25.67 4.91 18.81
C GLY A 15 25.38 5.40 17.40
N ASP A 16 26.34 5.21 16.50
CA ASP A 16 26.06 5.16 15.06
C ASP A 16 25.07 4.02 14.86
N ASP A 17 23.79 4.36 14.87
CA ASP A 17 22.71 3.48 14.47
C ASP A 17 22.88 3.31 12.96
N ASP A 18 23.66 2.29 12.59
CA ASP A 18 23.87 1.76 11.24
C ASP A 18 22.50 1.39 10.63
N MET A 19 21.74 2.41 10.23
CA MET A 19 20.74 2.29 9.20
C MET A 19 21.49 1.83 7.96
N PRO A 20 21.17 0.66 7.37
CA PRO A 20 21.86 0.22 6.18
C PRO A 20 21.68 1.31 5.13
N ASP A 21 22.80 1.90 4.74
CA ASP A 21 22.90 2.97 3.76
C ASP A 21 22.34 2.45 2.43
N LEU A 22 21.04 2.68 2.23
CA LEU A 22 20.24 2.17 1.12
C LEU A 22 20.50 2.95 -0.17
N GLU A 23 21.68 3.56 -0.31
CA GLU A 23 22.02 4.46 -1.42
C GLU A 23 23.01 3.85 -2.44
N SER A 24 23.35 2.55 -2.36
CA SER A 24 24.32 1.97 -3.32
C SER A 24 23.96 0.61 -3.94
N LEU A 25 22.70 0.17 -3.86
CA LEU A 25 22.25 -0.91 -4.73
C LEU A 25 21.90 -0.32 -6.10
N ASN A 26 22.56 -0.80 -7.15
CA ASN A 26 22.34 -0.40 -8.54
C ASN A 26 20.88 -0.70 -8.95
N TYR A 27 19.98 0.23 -8.65
CA TYR A 27 18.52 0.13 -8.66
C TYR A 27 17.93 0.43 -10.04
N ASP A 28 18.66 0.13 -11.11
CA ASP A 28 18.27 0.59 -12.46
C ASP A 28 17.30 -0.36 -13.19
N ASP A 29 17.22 -1.62 -12.73
CA ASP A 29 16.34 -2.62 -13.30
C ASP A 29 15.11 -2.84 -12.42
N LEU A 30 13.97 -2.35 -12.93
CA LEU A 30 12.62 -2.57 -12.37
C LEU A 30 12.31 -4.06 -12.11
N ASP A 31 12.93 -4.95 -12.88
CA ASP A 31 12.84 -6.40 -12.76
C ASP A 31 13.56 -6.99 -11.54
N SER A 32 14.56 -6.30 -11.01
CA SER A 32 15.23 -6.70 -9.76
C SER A 32 14.40 -6.33 -8.52
N VAL A 33 13.54 -5.32 -8.67
CA VAL A 33 12.75 -4.69 -7.61
C VAL A 33 11.35 -5.30 -7.52
N SER A 34 10.74 -5.65 -8.66
CA SER A 34 9.44 -6.30 -8.73
C SER A 34 9.56 -7.77 -9.17
N LYS A 35 9.57 -8.67 -8.18
CA LYS A 35 9.74 -10.12 -8.38
C LYS A 35 8.46 -10.93 -8.12
N LEU A 36 7.45 -10.36 -7.46
CA LEU A 36 6.31 -11.15 -6.97
C LEU A 36 5.52 -11.74 -8.13
N HIS A 37 5.27 -10.96 -9.17
CA HIS A 37 4.57 -11.39 -10.38
C HIS A 37 5.23 -12.58 -11.09
N LYS A 38 6.54 -12.77 -10.91
CA LYS A 38 7.30 -13.87 -11.51
C LYS A 38 7.33 -15.12 -10.63
N THR A 39 6.82 -15.02 -9.40
CA THR A 39 6.83 -16.12 -8.45
C THR A 39 5.72 -17.11 -8.77
N GLN A 40 6.03 -18.40 -8.80
CA GLN A 40 5.06 -19.46 -9.07
C GLN A 40 3.84 -19.40 -8.14
N ARG A 41 4.07 -19.07 -6.87
CA ARG A 41 3.01 -18.85 -5.86
C ARG A 41 1.99 -17.79 -6.29
N TYR A 42 2.44 -16.66 -6.85
CA TYR A 42 1.53 -15.60 -7.31
C TYR A 42 0.66 -16.10 -8.47
N ILE A 43 1.28 -16.76 -9.46
CA ILE A 43 0.60 -17.28 -10.64
C ILE A 43 -0.43 -18.33 -10.24
N ASP A 44 -0.04 -19.30 -9.40
CA ASP A 44 -0.91 -20.39 -8.97
C ASP A 44 -2.11 -19.86 -8.16
N ILE A 45 -1.90 -18.90 -7.24
CA ILE A 45 -2.99 -18.32 -6.44
C ILE A 45 -3.91 -17.49 -7.32
N MET A 46 -3.37 -16.61 -8.17
CA MET A 46 -4.17 -15.77 -9.06
C MET A 46 -5.00 -16.61 -10.04
N GLN A 47 -4.44 -17.68 -10.60
CA GLN A 47 -5.16 -18.59 -11.48
C GLN A 47 -6.31 -19.31 -10.74
N LYS A 48 -6.07 -19.73 -9.48
CA LYS A 48 -7.13 -20.33 -8.64
C LYS A 48 -8.22 -19.32 -8.30
N VAL A 49 -7.86 -18.07 -7.99
CA VAL A 49 -8.81 -16.98 -7.72
C VAL A 49 -9.65 -16.67 -8.94
N GLU A 50 -9.04 -16.50 -10.12
CA GLU A 50 -9.77 -16.25 -11.37
C GLU A 50 -10.70 -17.40 -11.72
N GLY A 51 -10.22 -18.66 -11.61
CA GLY A 51 -11.07 -19.82 -11.82
C GLY A 51 -12.22 -19.96 -10.80
N ALA A 52 -12.04 -19.46 -9.58
CA ALA A 52 -13.07 -19.47 -8.53
C ALA A 52 -14.07 -18.30 -8.66
N LEU A 53 -13.65 -17.19 -9.27
CA LEU A 53 -14.51 -16.08 -9.65
C LEU A 53 -15.38 -16.43 -10.86
N GLU A 54 -14.82 -17.10 -11.87
CA GLU A 54 -15.55 -17.51 -13.09
C GLU A 54 -16.62 -18.58 -12.83
N LYS A 55 -16.36 -19.49 -11.89
CA LYS A 55 -17.35 -20.51 -11.49
C LYS A 55 -18.59 -19.92 -10.83
N GLY A 56 -18.55 -18.63 -10.45
CA GLY A 56 -19.62 -17.96 -9.74
C GLY A 56 -19.78 -18.50 -8.32
N THR A 57 -20.38 -17.68 -7.46
CA THR A 57 -20.79 -18.09 -6.13
C THR A 57 -21.94 -19.08 -6.27
N ASP A 58 -21.64 -20.36 -6.36
CA ASP A 58 -22.67 -21.41 -6.26
C ASP A 58 -23.15 -21.46 -4.81
N LEU A 59 -23.95 -20.45 -4.43
CA LEU A 59 -24.51 -20.19 -3.10
C LEU A 59 -25.45 -21.30 -2.61
N SER A 60 -25.62 -22.35 -3.41
CA SER A 60 -26.69 -23.34 -3.26
C SER A 60 -26.29 -24.58 -2.48
N ASN A 61 -24.99 -24.90 -2.32
CA ASN A 61 -24.59 -26.16 -1.69
C ASN A 61 -23.18 -26.12 -1.08
N GLN A 62 -22.99 -25.56 0.11
CA GLN A 62 -21.96 -26.12 1.00
C GLN A 62 -22.18 -25.70 2.45
N GLY A 63 -22.10 -26.67 3.35
CA GLY A 63 -22.20 -26.45 4.79
C GLY A 63 -21.04 -25.64 5.36
N PHE A 64 -21.03 -25.53 6.69
CA PHE A 64 -19.99 -24.83 7.46
C PHE A 64 -18.59 -25.25 6.99
N ILE A 65 -17.80 -24.29 6.48
CA ILE A 65 -16.42 -24.52 6.06
C ILE A 65 -15.56 -24.63 7.31
N LEU A 66 -14.83 -25.74 7.44
CA LEU A 66 -13.89 -25.97 8.52
C LEU A 66 -12.51 -25.42 8.13
N GLU A 67 -11.65 -25.15 9.11
CA GLU A 67 -10.28 -24.64 8.86
C GLU A 67 -9.42 -25.58 7.98
N GLU A 68 -9.81 -26.85 7.86
CA GLU A 68 -9.16 -27.87 7.03
C GLU A 68 -9.64 -27.87 5.56
N ASP A 69 -10.67 -27.10 5.22
CA ASP A 69 -11.16 -27.07 3.86
C ASP A 69 -10.17 -26.36 2.91
N PRO A 70 -9.98 -26.90 1.69
CA PRO A 70 -9.04 -26.33 0.72
C PRO A 70 -9.42 -24.90 0.31
N GLU A 71 -10.69 -24.53 0.46
CA GLU A 71 -11.17 -23.18 0.15
C GLU A 71 -10.78 -22.15 1.23
N TYR A 72 -10.77 -22.55 2.51
CA TYR A 72 -10.27 -21.70 3.59
C TYR A 72 -8.76 -21.46 3.45
N GLN A 73 -8.00 -22.51 3.12
CA GLN A 73 -6.56 -22.40 2.85
C GLN A 73 -6.27 -21.43 1.69
N LEU A 74 -7.05 -21.50 0.60
CA LEU A 74 -6.91 -20.55 -0.50
C LEU A 74 -7.13 -19.10 -0.06
N ILE A 75 -8.02 -18.85 0.89
CA ILE A 75 -8.30 -17.49 1.39
C ILE A 75 -7.20 -16.98 2.31
N VAL A 76 -6.63 -17.84 3.14
CA VAL A 76 -5.43 -17.51 3.93
C VAL A 76 -4.27 -17.19 2.98
N ASP A 77 -4.08 -18.00 1.93
CA ASP A 77 -3.07 -17.75 0.89
C ASP A 77 -3.31 -16.43 0.14
N CYS A 78 -4.56 -16.12 -0.20
CA CYS A 78 -4.98 -14.85 -0.81
C CYS A 78 -4.66 -13.64 0.08
N ASN A 79 -4.91 -13.76 1.38
CA ASN A 79 -4.62 -12.72 2.35
C ASN A 79 -3.10 -12.48 2.46
N ALA A 80 -2.32 -13.56 2.55
CA ALA A 80 -0.86 -13.46 2.57
C ALA A 80 -0.34 -12.84 1.25
N LEU A 81 -0.88 -13.23 0.10
CA LEU A 81 -0.54 -12.64 -1.19
C LEU A 81 -0.88 -11.14 -1.25
N SER A 82 -1.99 -10.73 -0.64
CA SER A 82 -2.39 -9.32 -0.60
C SER A 82 -1.38 -8.46 0.17
N VAL A 83 -0.85 -8.96 1.28
CA VAL A 83 0.23 -8.30 2.04
C VAL A 83 1.52 -8.24 1.21
N ASP A 84 1.86 -9.33 0.52
CA ASP A 84 3.02 -9.35 -0.38
C ASP A 84 2.89 -8.32 -1.51
N ILE A 85 1.70 -8.18 -2.11
CA ILE A 85 1.39 -7.17 -3.13
C ILE A 85 1.53 -5.74 -2.56
N GLU A 86 1.03 -5.48 -1.35
CA GLU A 86 1.17 -4.17 -0.69
C GLU A 86 2.64 -3.80 -0.46
N ASN A 87 3.44 -4.75 0.03
CA ASN A 87 4.86 -4.53 0.23
C ASN A 87 5.57 -4.22 -1.10
N GLU A 88 5.32 -5.00 -2.15
CA GLU A 88 5.92 -4.76 -3.46
C GLU A 88 5.46 -3.42 -4.06
N LEU A 89 4.20 -3.03 -3.87
CA LEU A 89 3.67 -1.74 -4.32
C LEU A 89 4.45 -0.57 -3.70
N ILE A 90 4.82 -0.66 -2.42
CA ILE A 90 5.64 0.37 -1.75
C ILE A 90 7.03 0.44 -2.40
N ILE A 91 7.64 -0.71 -2.71
CA ILE A 91 8.95 -0.74 -3.35
C ILE A 91 8.89 -0.12 -4.75
N VAL A 92 7.87 -0.47 -5.55
CA VAL A 92 7.64 0.12 -6.88
C VAL A 92 7.35 1.62 -6.78
N HIS A 93 6.59 2.06 -5.78
CA HIS A 93 6.35 3.48 -5.55
C HIS A 93 7.64 4.26 -5.26
N ASN A 94 8.51 3.74 -4.40
CA ASN A 94 9.82 4.34 -4.13
C ASN A 94 10.66 4.41 -5.40
N PHE A 95 10.66 3.36 -6.23
CA PHE A 95 11.35 3.36 -7.52
C PHE A 95 10.84 4.48 -8.45
N ILE A 96 9.52 4.62 -8.61
CA ILE A 96 8.92 5.67 -9.46
C ILE A 96 9.31 7.05 -8.90
N ARG A 97 9.21 7.23 -7.59
CA ARG A 97 9.54 8.48 -6.92
C ARG A 97 10.99 8.88 -7.17
N ASP A 98 11.94 7.97 -6.95
CA ASP A 98 13.37 8.29 -7.03
C ASP A 98 13.77 8.68 -8.45
N LYS A 99 13.17 8.05 -9.47
CA LYS A 99 13.36 8.42 -10.88
C LYS A 99 12.67 9.73 -11.25
N TYR A 100 11.45 9.94 -10.78
CA TYR A 100 10.64 11.12 -11.13
C TYR A 100 11.04 12.38 -10.37
N ARG A 101 11.74 12.25 -9.25
CA ARG A 101 12.31 13.36 -8.45
C ARG A 101 13.17 14.32 -9.27
N LEU A 102 13.81 13.84 -10.33
CA LEU A 102 14.63 14.67 -11.23
C LEU A 102 13.82 15.71 -12.02
N LYS A 103 12.55 15.39 -12.34
CA LYS A 103 11.64 16.29 -13.06
C LYS A 103 10.72 17.05 -12.15
N PHE A 104 10.19 16.41 -11.11
CA PHE A 104 9.22 17.05 -10.22
C PHE A 104 9.42 16.61 -8.77
N PRO A 105 10.42 17.18 -8.07
CA PRO A 105 10.75 16.78 -6.70
C PRO A 105 9.64 17.10 -5.71
N GLU A 106 8.83 18.13 -5.96
CA GLU A 106 7.76 18.53 -5.05
C GLU A 106 6.57 17.56 -5.04
N LEU A 107 6.41 16.73 -6.09
CA LEU A 107 5.26 15.84 -6.25
C LEU A 107 5.13 14.81 -5.11
N GLU A 108 6.26 14.36 -4.55
CA GLU A 108 6.27 13.43 -3.39
C GLU A 108 5.54 14.01 -2.18
N SER A 109 5.71 15.32 -1.93
CA SER A 109 5.08 15.99 -0.78
C SER A 109 3.61 16.31 -1.00
N LEU A 110 3.18 16.37 -2.27
CA LEU A 110 1.80 16.68 -2.65
C LEU A 110 0.90 15.44 -2.68
N VAL A 111 1.43 14.30 -3.15
CA VAL A 111 0.66 13.07 -3.34
C VAL A 111 1.29 11.93 -2.55
N HIS A 112 0.70 11.62 -1.40
CA HIS A 112 1.19 10.56 -0.51
C HIS A 112 0.67 9.16 -0.86
N HIS A 113 -0.44 9.05 -1.62
CA HIS A 113 -1.01 7.75 -1.95
C HIS A 113 -0.26 7.11 -3.13
N PRO A 114 0.27 5.88 -3.00
CA PRO A 114 1.12 5.26 -4.02
C PRO A 114 0.48 5.11 -5.40
N ILE A 115 -0.81 4.74 -5.44
CA ILE A 115 -1.56 4.52 -6.68
C ILE A 115 -1.88 5.84 -7.37
N ASP A 116 -2.28 6.85 -6.60
CA ASP A 116 -2.59 8.18 -7.13
C ASP A 116 -1.32 8.82 -7.70
N TYR A 117 -0.19 8.64 -7.00
CA TYR A 117 1.13 9.06 -7.48
C TYR A 117 1.47 8.43 -8.83
N ALA A 118 1.30 7.11 -8.97
CA ALA A 118 1.54 6.41 -10.23
C ALA A 118 0.62 6.90 -11.37
N HIS A 119 -0.65 7.18 -11.09
CA HIS A 119 -1.58 7.75 -12.06
C HIS A 119 -1.18 9.15 -12.52
N VAL A 120 -0.78 10.01 -11.58
CA VAL A 120 -0.35 11.38 -11.87
C VAL A 120 0.94 11.38 -12.69
N VAL A 121 1.94 10.59 -12.29
CA VAL A 121 3.20 10.45 -13.04
C VAL A 121 2.94 9.92 -14.45
N LYS A 122 2.05 8.94 -14.61
CA LYS A 122 1.67 8.40 -15.92
C LYS A 122 0.98 9.44 -16.82
N LYS A 123 0.13 10.30 -16.24
CA LYS A 123 -0.58 11.36 -16.96
C LYS A 123 0.32 12.52 -17.35
N ILE A 124 1.21 12.96 -16.45
CA ILE A 124 2.13 14.07 -16.69
C ILE A 124 3.30 13.64 -17.60
N ALA A 125 3.82 12.42 -17.45
CA ALA A 125 4.94 11.88 -18.21
C ALA A 125 6.10 12.89 -18.35
N ASN A 126 6.41 13.37 -19.56
CA ASN A 126 7.41 14.42 -19.80
C ASN A 126 6.82 15.78 -20.21
N GLU A 127 5.49 15.92 -20.19
CA GLU A 127 4.84 17.17 -20.52
C GLU A 127 5.17 18.24 -19.48
N MET A 128 5.48 19.45 -19.95
CA MET A 128 5.79 20.61 -19.11
C MET A 128 4.58 21.54 -18.97
N ASP A 129 3.63 21.45 -19.91
CA ASP A 129 2.40 22.23 -19.86
C ASP A 129 1.33 21.50 -19.03
N SER A 130 1.15 21.94 -17.79
CA SER A 130 0.14 21.44 -16.86
C SER A 130 -1.31 21.69 -17.32
N THR A 131 -1.52 22.56 -18.32
CA THR A 131 -2.85 22.83 -18.92
C THR A 131 -3.31 21.76 -19.91
N LEU A 132 -2.40 20.93 -20.42
CA LEU A 132 -2.71 19.85 -21.36
C LEU A 132 -3.01 18.53 -20.65
N VAL A 133 -2.69 18.44 -19.36
CA VAL A 133 -2.85 17.22 -18.58
C VAL A 133 -4.16 17.28 -17.82
N ASP A 134 -5.17 16.57 -18.32
CA ASP A 134 -6.43 16.39 -17.60
C ASP A 134 -6.23 15.43 -16.41
N LEU A 135 -6.14 16.03 -15.23
CA LEU A 135 -6.04 15.35 -13.92
C LEU A 135 -7.42 15.22 -13.25
N GLU A 136 -8.50 15.65 -13.91
CA GLU A 136 -9.84 15.56 -13.34
C GLU A 136 -10.23 14.09 -13.09
N GLY A 137 -10.79 13.83 -11.91
CA GLY A 137 -11.23 12.49 -11.48
C GLY A 137 -10.16 11.60 -10.86
N LEU A 138 -8.87 11.98 -10.90
CA LEU A 138 -7.80 11.24 -10.20
C LEU A 138 -7.55 11.77 -8.79
N LEU A 139 -7.64 13.09 -8.62
CA LEU A 139 -7.36 13.77 -7.36
C LEU A 139 -8.45 14.80 -7.05
N PRO A 140 -8.63 15.17 -5.76
CA PRO A 140 -9.47 16.30 -5.40
C PRO A 140 -8.98 17.59 -6.06
N SER A 141 -9.91 18.47 -6.47
CA SER A 141 -9.60 19.72 -7.19
C SER A 141 -8.59 20.61 -6.44
N ALA A 142 -8.58 20.56 -5.11
CA ALA A 142 -7.59 21.27 -4.29
C ALA A 142 -6.16 20.82 -4.58
N VAL A 143 -5.92 19.50 -4.69
CA VAL A 143 -4.60 18.94 -4.96
C VAL A 143 -4.19 19.24 -6.41
N ILE A 144 -5.12 19.16 -7.36
CA ILE A 144 -4.86 19.48 -8.78
C ILE A 144 -4.36 20.92 -8.93
N MET A 145 -4.99 21.89 -8.24
CA MET A 145 -4.54 23.29 -8.29
C MET A 145 -3.13 23.45 -7.72
N VAL A 146 -2.84 22.84 -6.57
CA VAL A 146 -1.51 22.94 -5.95
C VAL A 146 -0.45 22.32 -6.87
N VAL A 147 -0.70 21.11 -7.40
CA VAL A 147 0.20 20.45 -8.36
C VAL A 147 0.43 21.32 -9.60
N SER A 148 -0.61 21.96 -10.13
CA SER A 148 -0.51 22.82 -11.31
C SER A 148 0.33 24.08 -11.04
N VAL A 149 0.12 24.73 -9.90
CA VAL A 149 0.89 25.92 -9.49
C VAL A 149 2.34 25.55 -9.22
N THR A 150 2.58 24.45 -8.51
CA THR A 150 3.95 23.97 -8.22
C THR A 150 4.67 23.52 -9.49
N ALA A 151 3.96 22.94 -10.46
CA ALA A 151 4.53 22.58 -11.76
C ALA A 151 5.01 23.80 -12.56
N LEU A 152 4.37 24.97 -12.43
CA LEU A 152 4.82 26.20 -13.09
C LEU A 152 6.11 26.77 -12.49
N THR A 153 6.35 26.51 -11.20
CA THR A 153 7.53 27.01 -10.48
C THR A 153 8.57 25.91 -10.21
N THR A 154 8.37 24.70 -10.73
CA THR A 154 9.26 23.58 -10.44
C THR A 154 10.64 23.82 -11.07
N SER A 155 11.67 23.42 -10.33
CA SER A 155 13.08 23.56 -10.76
C SER A 155 13.61 22.32 -11.50
N GLY A 156 12.76 21.33 -11.74
CA GLY A 156 13.18 20.06 -12.34
C GLY A 156 13.48 20.15 -13.83
N LYS A 157 14.13 19.10 -14.34
CA LYS A 157 14.53 18.97 -15.75
C LYS A 157 13.76 17.84 -16.42
N PRO A 158 13.52 17.90 -17.74
CA PRO A 158 12.91 16.79 -18.46
C PRO A 158 13.74 15.52 -18.29
N LEU A 159 13.06 14.39 -18.07
CA LEU A 159 13.71 13.08 -17.96
C LEU A 159 14.28 12.68 -19.33
N SER A 160 15.36 11.90 -19.31
CA SER A 160 15.82 11.17 -20.50
C SER A 160 14.77 10.14 -20.93
N GLU A 161 14.72 9.86 -22.23
CA GLU A 161 13.73 8.93 -22.79
C GLU A 161 13.83 7.53 -22.18
N GLU A 162 15.05 7.04 -21.91
CA GLU A 162 15.27 5.76 -21.23
C GLU A 162 14.67 5.73 -19.81
N ASN A 163 14.92 6.78 -19.01
CA ASN A 163 14.38 6.87 -17.65
C ASN A 163 12.86 7.06 -17.66
N LEU A 164 12.32 7.79 -18.64
CA LEU A 164 10.89 7.97 -18.80
C LEU A 164 10.20 6.64 -19.10
N VAL A 165 10.74 5.84 -20.01
CA VAL A 165 10.21 4.51 -20.33
C VAL A 165 10.20 3.61 -19.10
N LYS A 166 11.32 3.52 -18.36
CA LYS A 166 11.40 2.74 -17.12
C LYS A 166 10.40 3.22 -16.06
N THR A 167 10.22 4.52 -15.91
CA THR A 167 9.28 5.11 -14.95
C THR A 167 7.83 4.81 -15.33
N ILE A 168 7.48 4.95 -16.60
CA ILE A 168 6.13 4.64 -17.09
C ILE A 168 5.84 3.14 -16.96
N GLU A 169 6.81 2.29 -17.27
CA GLU A 169 6.69 0.84 -17.07
C GLU A 169 6.44 0.50 -15.59
N ALA A 170 7.18 1.14 -14.68
CA ALA A 170 6.96 0.99 -13.24
C ALA A 170 5.55 1.43 -12.81
N CYS A 171 5.03 2.54 -13.37
CA CYS A 171 3.65 2.95 -13.14
C CYS A 171 2.65 1.90 -13.62
N TYR A 172 2.84 1.29 -14.80
CA TYR A 172 1.98 0.20 -15.27
C TYR A 172 2.02 -1.01 -14.34
N ARG A 173 3.21 -1.37 -13.83
CA ARG A 173 3.35 -2.47 -12.85
C ARG A 173 2.60 -2.18 -11.56
N ALA A 174 2.72 -0.96 -11.01
CA ALA A 174 1.99 -0.55 -9.82
C ALA A 174 0.46 -0.65 -10.01
N LEU A 175 -0.06 -0.19 -11.16
CA LEU A 175 -1.48 -0.28 -11.47
C LEU A 175 -1.96 -1.73 -11.67
N ASN A 176 -1.12 -2.59 -12.25
CA ASN A 176 -1.43 -4.01 -12.39
C ASN A 176 -1.46 -4.73 -11.02
N LEU A 177 -0.54 -4.39 -10.11
CA LEU A 177 -0.54 -4.89 -8.73
C LEU A 177 -1.82 -4.47 -8.00
N ASP A 178 -2.24 -3.22 -8.12
CA ASP A 178 -3.48 -2.73 -7.52
C ASP A 178 -4.73 -3.45 -8.05
N ALA A 179 -4.79 -3.64 -9.37
CA ALA A 179 -5.87 -4.42 -9.99
C ALA A 179 -5.88 -5.88 -9.52
N ALA A 180 -4.72 -6.52 -9.38
CA ALA A 180 -4.60 -7.86 -8.85
C ALA A 180 -5.06 -7.95 -7.39
N LYS A 181 -4.59 -7.02 -6.54
CA LYS A 181 -5.03 -6.90 -5.16
C LYS A 181 -6.55 -6.77 -5.06
N LYS A 182 -7.15 -5.93 -5.90
CA LYS A 182 -8.60 -5.75 -5.94
C LYS A 182 -9.32 -7.06 -6.27
N LYS A 183 -8.88 -7.81 -7.28
CA LYS A 183 -9.45 -9.13 -7.61
C LYS A 183 -9.39 -10.11 -6.42
N VAL A 184 -8.26 -10.13 -5.71
CA VAL A 184 -8.08 -10.98 -4.53
C VAL A 184 -9.03 -10.59 -3.40
N LEU A 185 -9.16 -9.28 -3.13
CA LEU A 185 -10.09 -8.77 -2.11
C LEU A 185 -11.55 -9.05 -2.47
N ASP A 186 -11.95 -8.84 -3.72
CA ASP A 186 -13.30 -9.11 -4.21
C ASP A 186 -13.65 -10.61 -4.06
N PHE A 187 -12.69 -11.50 -4.33
CA PHE A 187 -12.84 -12.93 -4.10
C PHE A 187 -13.06 -13.25 -2.61
N VAL A 188 -12.19 -12.75 -1.73
CA VAL A 188 -12.30 -12.99 -0.27
C VAL A 188 -13.60 -12.41 0.29
N GLU A 189 -14.02 -11.23 -0.16
CA GLU A 189 -15.28 -10.61 0.23
C GLU A 189 -16.50 -11.46 -0.15
N GLY A 190 -16.53 -11.97 -1.38
CA GLY A 190 -17.61 -12.85 -1.86
C GLY A 190 -17.73 -14.15 -1.05
N ARG A 191 -16.63 -14.60 -0.41
CA ARG A 191 -16.59 -15.82 0.41
C ARG A 191 -16.75 -15.56 1.92
N MET A 192 -16.62 -14.31 2.37
CA MET A 192 -16.66 -13.92 3.78
C MET A 192 -18.00 -14.22 4.45
N GLY A 193 -19.10 -14.15 3.69
CA GLY A 193 -20.46 -14.33 4.20
C GLY A 193 -20.75 -15.72 4.78
N TYR A 194 -20.07 -16.77 4.32
CA TYR A 194 -20.21 -18.12 4.89
C TYR A 194 -19.02 -18.53 5.77
N ILE A 195 -17.84 -17.94 5.59
CA ILE A 195 -16.64 -18.26 6.39
C ILE A 195 -16.71 -17.61 7.76
N ALA A 196 -17.06 -16.33 7.79
CA ALA A 196 -17.18 -15.57 9.01
C ALA A 196 -18.53 -14.83 9.01
N PRO A 197 -19.67 -15.56 9.12
CA PRO A 197 -21.00 -14.95 9.07
C PRO A 197 -21.22 -13.99 10.23
N ASN A 198 -20.70 -14.30 11.42
CA ASN A 198 -20.81 -13.43 12.59
C ASN A 198 -19.98 -12.15 12.41
N LEU A 199 -18.77 -12.26 11.86
CA LEU A 199 -17.93 -11.09 11.62
C LEU A 199 -18.55 -10.21 10.52
N SER A 200 -18.95 -10.81 9.41
CA SER A 200 -19.63 -10.13 8.29
C SER A 200 -20.92 -9.46 8.74
N GLY A 201 -21.69 -10.08 9.63
CA GLY A 201 -22.93 -9.49 10.15
C GLY A 201 -22.72 -8.25 11.02
N ILE A 202 -21.55 -8.13 11.66
CA ILE A 202 -21.24 -6.99 12.55
C ILE A 202 -20.58 -5.85 11.77
N VAL A 203 -19.55 -6.14 10.96
CA VAL A 203 -18.73 -5.11 10.29
C VAL A 203 -18.95 -5.01 8.77
N GLY A 204 -19.69 -5.95 8.17
CA GLY A 204 -19.86 -6.08 6.73
C GLY A 204 -18.78 -6.95 6.08
N SER A 205 -19.10 -7.63 4.97
CA SER A 205 -18.20 -8.56 4.28
C SER A 205 -16.88 -7.92 3.84
N ALA A 206 -16.93 -6.70 3.30
CA ALA A 206 -15.74 -5.95 2.84
C ALA A 206 -14.77 -5.65 3.99
N VAL A 207 -15.29 -5.20 5.14
CA VAL A 207 -14.46 -4.85 6.30
C VAL A 207 -13.94 -6.12 6.98
N ALA A 208 -14.77 -7.16 7.07
CA ALA A 208 -14.38 -8.46 7.58
C ALA A 208 -13.23 -9.08 6.76
N ALA A 209 -13.30 -8.99 5.42
CA ALA A 209 -12.23 -9.43 4.52
C ALA A 209 -10.92 -8.69 4.79
N LYS A 210 -10.96 -7.36 4.93
CA LYS A 210 -9.78 -6.56 5.25
C LYS A 210 -9.19 -6.90 6.61
N LEU A 211 -10.02 -7.06 7.64
CA LEU A 211 -9.58 -7.44 8.99
C LEU A 211 -8.94 -8.84 8.99
N MET A 212 -9.54 -9.80 8.30
CA MET A 212 -8.96 -11.13 8.11
C MET A 212 -7.63 -11.07 7.36
N GLY A 213 -7.54 -10.20 6.33
CA GLY A 213 -6.33 -9.95 5.55
C GLY A 213 -5.18 -9.46 6.41
N ILE A 214 -5.40 -8.40 7.18
CA ILE A 214 -4.38 -7.79 8.05
C ILE A 214 -4.01 -8.73 9.20
N ALA A 215 -4.98 -9.45 9.76
CA ALA A 215 -4.72 -10.37 10.86
C ALA A 215 -4.02 -11.67 10.42
N GLY A 216 -4.05 -12.02 9.13
CA GLY A 216 -3.47 -13.26 8.60
C GLY A 216 -4.38 -14.49 8.79
N GLY A 217 -5.70 -14.29 8.81
CA GLY A 217 -6.71 -15.36 8.94
C GLY A 217 -7.56 -15.29 10.21
N LEU A 218 -8.60 -16.13 10.27
CA LEU A 218 -9.62 -16.08 11.32
C LEU A 218 -9.06 -16.49 12.69
N GLY A 219 -8.24 -17.55 12.73
CA GLY A 219 -7.63 -18.03 13.96
C GLY A 219 -6.64 -17.04 14.59
N ALA A 220 -5.92 -16.27 13.75
CA ALA A 220 -5.06 -15.20 14.22
C ALA A 220 -5.88 -14.02 14.76
N LEU A 221 -6.93 -13.62 14.04
CA LEU A 221 -7.87 -12.58 14.46
C LEU A 221 -8.54 -12.91 15.80
N ALA A 222 -8.95 -14.16 16.02
CA ALA A 222 -9.59 -14.60 17.26
C ALA A 222 -8.65 -14.56 18.48
N LYS A 223 -7.34 -14.66 18.27
CA LYS A 223 -6.32 -14.56 19.33
C LYS A 223 -5.88 -13.12 19.61
N MET A 224 -6.21 -12.18 18.73
CA MET A 224 -5.84 -10.77 18.92
C MET A 224 -6.67 -10.14 20.05
N PRO A 225 -6.04 -9.38 20.97
CA PRO A 225 -6.78 -8.66 21.99
C PRO A 225 -7.61 -7.53 21.35
N ALA A 226 -8.74 -7.18 21.98
CA ALA A 226 -9.68 -6.20 21.44
C ALA A 226 -9.04 -4.83 21.14
N CYS A 227 -8.07 -4.40 21.94
CA CYS A 227 -7.33 -3.15 21.72
C CYS A 227 -6.53 -3.17 20.41
N ASN A 228 -5.96 -4.31 20.02
CA ASN A 228 -5.23 -4.44 18.76
C ASN A 228 -6.20 -4.48 17.58
N VAL A 229 -7.34 -5.19 17.72
CA VAL A 229 -8.38 -5.22 16.67
C VAL A 229 -8.90 -3.83 16.36
N GLN A 230 -9.06 -2.98 17.38
CA GLN A 230 -9.45 -1.58 17.19
C GLN A 230 -8.41 -0.77 16.38
N LEU A 231 -7.13 -1.13 16.46
CA LEU A 231 -6.07 -0.43 15.73
C LEU A 231 -5.88 -0.92 14.29
N LEU A 232 -6.43 -2.09 13.92
CA LEU A 232 -6.31 -2.64 12.55
C LEU A 232 -6.93 -1.74 11.47
N GLY A 233 -7.91 -0.91 11.82
CA GLY A 233 -8.52 0.08 10.92
C GLY A 233 -7.88 1.48 10.98
N GLY A 234 -6.98 1.71 11.93
CA GLY A 234 -6.33 3.01 12.11
C GLY A 234 -5.20 3.20 11.12
N LYS A 235 -5.45 3.90 10.01
CA LYS A 235 -4.36 4.43 9.18
C LYS A 235 -3.40 5.24 10.07
N LYS A 236 -2.10 5.15 9.77
CA LYS A 236 -1.02 5.93 10.40
C LYS A 236 -1.48 7.38 10.53
N LYS A 237 -1.72 7.84 11.76
CA LYS A 237 -2.17 9.21 12.04
C LYS A 237 -1.17 10.18 11.44
N THR A 238 -1.57 10.93 10.41
CA THR A 238 -0.81 12.08 9.96
C THR A 238 -0.76 13.08 11.12
N LEU A 239 0.33 13.84 11.25
CA LEU A 239 0.54 14.82 12.33
C LEU A 239 -0.64 15.79 12.55
N LEU A 240 -1.48 16.00 11.53
CA LEU A 240 -2.72 16.77 11.63
C LEU A 240 -3.75 16.17 12.62
N ASP A 241 -3.78 14.84 12.77
CA ASP A 241 -4.73 14.11 13.62
C ASP A 241 -4.34 14.17 15.11
N PHE A 242 -3.08 14.52 15.43
CA PHE A 242 -2.63 14.75 16.80
C PHE A 242 -3.13 16.09 17.36
N LEU A 243 -3.39 17.07 16.49
CA LEU A 243 -3.80 18.42 16.88
C LEU A 243 -5.32 18.55 17.07
N LEU A 244 -6.13 17.62 16.53
CA LEU A 244 -7.61 17.68 16.59
C LEU A 244 -8.23 16.33 16.99
N PRO A 245 -8.17 15.92 18.27
CA PRO A 245 -8.68 14.63 18.74
C PRO A 245 -10.20 14.44 18.58
N HIS A 246 -10.96 15.52 18.35
CA HIS A 246 -12.43 15.47 18.26
C HIS A 246 -12.96 15.04 16.87
N LEU A 247 -12.14 15.02 15.81
CA LEU A 247 -12.59 14.59 14.47
C LEU A 247 -12.41 13.08 14.22
N SER A 248 -11.45 12.43 14.89
CA SER A 248 -11.03 11.05 14.58
C SER A 248 -12.08 9.98 14.94
N VAL A 249 -12.96 10.25 15.91
CA VAL A 249 -13.98 9.26 16.35
C VAL A 249 -15.12 9.10 15.33
N SER A 250 -15.34 10.09 14.46
CA SER A 250 -16.50 10.07 13.54
C SER A 250 -16.23 9.37 12.20
N CYS A 251 -14.98 9.08 11.85
CA CYS A 251 -14.60 8.54 10.53
C CYS A 251 -14.48 7.01 10.49
N TRP A 252 -15.17 6.30 11.40
CA TRP A 252 -15.28 4.84 11.37
C TRP A 252 -16.47 4.35 10.52
N LEU A 253 -17.38 5.23 10.09
CA LEU A 253 -18.68 4.81 9.51
C LEU A 253 -19.11 5.55 8.23
N SER A 254 -18.18 6.08 7.44
CA SER A 254 -18.49 6.58 6.08
C SER A 254 -17.53 6.04 5.05
#